data_AF-A0A935LTZ2-F1
#
_entry.id   AF-A0A935LTZ2-F1
#
_cell.length_a   1.000
_cell.length_b   1.000
_cell.length_c   1.000
_cell.angle_alpha   90.00
_cell.angle_beta   90.00
_cell.angle_gamma   90.00
#
_symmetry.space_group_name_H-M   'P 1'
#
loop_
_entity.id
_entity.type
_entity.pdbx_description
1 polymer ?
#
loop_
_entity_poly.entity_id
_entity_poly.type
_entity_poly.pdbx_seq_one_letter_code
_entity_poly.pdbx_strand_id
1 'polypeptide(L)'
;MNTAGVNGEEIYNRICVACHKFDVKVVGPPYKETIPKYNGDVKKLATFILNPVKVSPDYPPMPSQGLKPKEADAVAKYLIDKVSGK
;
A
#
# COMPACT_ATOMS: atom_id res chain seq x y z
N MET A 1 -6.17 -15.06 -3.13
CA MET A 1 -5.02 -14.42 -3.83
C MET A 1 -3.81 -15.29 -3.54
N ASN A 2 -3.01 -15.67 -4.54
CA ASN A 2 -1.81 -16.46 -4.28
C ASN A 2 -0.59 -15.53 -4.16
N THR A 3 -0.10 -15.31 -2.94
CA THR A 3 1.11 -14.52 -2.67
C THR A 3 2.32 -15.41 -2.33
N ALA A 4 2.22 -16.74 -2.53
CA ALA A 4 3.26 -17.68 -2.14
C ALA A 4 4.63 -17.31 -2.75
N GLY A 5 5.67 -17.27 -1.92
CA GLY A 5 7.03 -16.90 -2.34
C GLY A 5 7.25 -15.40 -2.58
N VAL A 6 6.30 -14.53 -2.20
CA VAL A 6 6.47 -13.07 -2.28
C VAL A 6 6.27 -12.46 -0.89
N ASN A 7 7.27 -11.71 -0.42
CA ASN A 7 7.25 -11.06 0.89
C ASN A 7 6.76 -9.61 0.78
N GLY A 8 5.55 -9.34 1.30
CA GLY A 8 4.95 -8.02 1.29
C GLY A 8 5.69 -7.00 2.18
N GLU A 9 6.27 -7.43 3.29
CA GLU A 9 7.04 -6.56 4.20
C GLU A 9 8.34 -6.11 3.53
N GLU A 10 9.03 -7.02 2.83
CA GLU A 10 10.25 -6.68 2.09
C GLU A 10 9.97 -5.66 0.98
N ILE A 11 8.88 -5.86 0.22
CA ILE A 11 8.44 -4.91 -0.81
C ILE A 11 8.14 -3.55 -0.18
N TYR A 12 7.40 -3.54 0.93
CA TYR A 12 7.12 -2.32 1.68
C TYR A 12 8.40 -1.57 2.06
N ASN A 13 9.36 -2.29 2.67
CA ASN A 13 10.62 -1.72 3.13
C ASN A 13 11.53 -1.24 1.99
N ARG A 14 11.43 -1.84 0.80
CA ARG A 14 12.24 -1.43 -0.36
C ARG A 14 11.64 -0.26 -1.14
N ILE A 15 10.32 -0.20 -1.24
CA ILE A 15 9.64 0.71 -2.19
C ILE A 15 8.82 1.78 -1.47
N CYS A 16 8.05 1.40 -0.46
CA CYS A 16 6.99 2.24 0.07
C CYS A 16 7.46 3.19 1.19
N VAL A 17 8.42 2.76 2.01
CA VAL A 17 8.91 3.50 3.19
C VAL A 17 9.56 4.84 2.87
N ALA A 18 9.98 5.05 1.62
CA ALA A 18 10.56 6.32 1.17
C ALA A 18 9.52 7.45 1.15
N CYS A 19 8.26 7.11 0.87
CA CYS A 19 7.19 8.10 0.70
C CYS A 19 6.13 8.02 1.80
N HIS A 20 5.98 6.88 2.47
CA HIS A 20 4.92 6.66 3.44
C HIS A 20 5.43 6.11 4.78
N LYS A 21 4.74 6.50 5.85
CA LYS A 21 4.84 5.94 7.19
C LYS A 21 3.46 5.54 7.70
N PHE A 22 3.42 4.81 8.81
CA PHE A 22 2.15 4.30 9.33
C PHE A 22 1.31 5.39 10.00
N ASP A 23 1.94 6.31 10.71
CA ASP A 23 1.33 7.24 11.66
C ASP A 23 1.62 8.71 11.35
N VAL A 24 2.57 9.01 10.48
CA VAL A 24 2.97 10.37 10.14
C VAL A 24 2.93 10.62 8.63
N LYS A 25 2.55 11.84 8.27
CA LYS A 25 2.62 12.32 6.89
C LYS A 25 4.08 12.51 6.49
N VAL A 26 4.45 11.99 5.32
CA VAL A 26 5.74 12.28 4.68
C VAL A 26 5.46 12.88 3.31
N VAL A 27 5.73 12.15 2.23
CA VAL A 27 5.28 12.55 0.88
C VAL A 27 3.84 12.12 0.67
N GLY A 28 3.54 10.86 1.01
CA GLY A 28 2.21 10.30 1.02
C GLY A 28 1.53 10.38 2.40
N PRO A 29 0.23 10.11 2.45
CA PRO A 29 -0.54 10.09 3.69
C PRO A 29 -0.11 8.95 4.63
N PRO A 30 -0.37 9.08 5.95
CA PRO A 30 -0.23 7.99 6.90
C PRO A 30 -1.09 6.78 6.51
N TYR A 31 -0.55 5.57 6.64
CA TYR A 31 -1.33 4.35 6.36
C TYR A 31 -2.48 4.14 7.34
N LYS A 32 -2.34 4.52 8.62
CA LYS A 32 -3.41 4.39 9.61
C LYS A 32 -4.65 5.21 9.25
N GLU A 33 -4.52 6.29 8.49
CA GLU A 33 -5.65 7.10 8.02
C GLU A 33 -6.27 6.56 6.73
N THR A 34 -5.46 5.92 5.89
CA THR A 34 -5.88 5.60 4.51
C THR A 34 -6.17 4.13 4.26
N ILE A 35 -5.55 3.20 4.99
CA ILE A 35 -5.78 1.76 4.83
C ILE A 35 -7.16 1.31 5.35
N PRO A 36 -7.72 1.87 6.45
CA PRO A 36 -9.04 1.46 6.94
C PRO A 36 -10.17 1.58 5.91
N LYS A 37 -10.11 2.56 4.99
CA LYS A 37 -11.13 2.77 3.94
C LYS A 37 -11.29 1.59 2.97
N TYR A 38 -10.32 0.68 2.94
CA TYR A 38 -10.39 -0.53 2.12
C TYR A 38 -11.13 -1.66 2.82
N ASN A 39 -11.50 -1.55 4.10
CA ASN A 39 -12.29 -2.55 4.84
C ASN A 39 -11.71 -3.98 4.74
N GLY A 40 -10.39 -4.12 4.71
CA GLY A 40 -9.72 -5.41 4.53
C GLY A 40 -9.73 -5.96 3.10
N ASP A 41 -10.29 -5.24 2.12
CA ASP A 41 -10.27 -5.61 0.71
C ASP A 41 -8.88 -5.40 0.11
N VAL A 42 -8.09 -6.48 0.20
CA VAL A 42 -6.74 -6.51 -0.35
C VAL A 42 -6.74 -6.32 -1.87
N LYS A 43 -7.75 -6.80 -2.59
CA LYS A 43 -7.78 -6.67 -4.06
C LYS A 43 -7.97 -5.24 -4.48
N LYS A 44 -8.88 -4.52 -3.82
CA LYS A 44 -9.11 -3.10 -4.07
C LYS A 44 -7.88 -2.26 -3.79
N LEU A 45 -7.15 -2.54 -2.70
CA LEU A 45 -5.90 -1.85 -2.39
C LEU A 45 -4.80 -2.19 -3.41
N ALA A 46 -4.63 -3.46 -3.77
CA ALA A 46 -3.64 -3.89 -4.76
C ALA A 46 -3.87 -3.23 -6.13
N THR A 47 -5.12 -3.14 -6.58
CA THR A 47 -5.48 -2.44 -7.83
C THR A 47 -5.08 -0.97 -7.79
N PHE A 48 -5.30 -0.28 -6.67
CA PHE A 48 -4.85 1.10 -6.50
C PHE A 48 -3.33 1.22 -6.50
N ILE A 49 -2.61 0.29 -5.87
CA ILE A 49 -1.13 0.30 -5.84
C ILE A 49 -0.54 0.10 -7.25
N LEU A 50 -1.15 -0.76 -8.07
CA LEU A 50 -0.73 -0.99 -9.45
C LEU A 50 -0.97 0.24 -10.34
N ASN A 51 -2.11 0.88 -10.16
CA ASN A 51 -2.55 2.00 -10.99
C ASN A 51 -3.06 3.15 -10.11
N PRO A 52 -2.15 3.87 -9.43
CA PRO A 52 -2.54 4.93 -8.51
C PRO A 52 -3.20 6.07 -9.27
N VAL A 53 -4.32 6.53 -8.73
CA VAL A 53 -5.00 7.75 -9.17
C VAL A 53 -4.93 8.79 -8.07
N LYS A 54 -4.91 10.08 -8.44
CA LYS A 54 -4.94 11.15 -7.45
C LYS A 54 -6.28 11.12 -6.70
N VAL A 55 -6.23 11.06 -5.37
CA VAL A 55 -7.43 11.01 -4.52
C VAL A 55 -7.65 12.30 -3.75
N SER A 56 -6.61 12.83 -3.10
CA SER A 56 -6.68 14.07 -2.31
C SER A 56 -5.86 15.18 -2.97
N PRO A 57 -6.35 16.44 -2.94
CA PRO A 57 -5.60 17.60 -3.41
C PRO A 57 -4.36 17.91 -2.56
N ASP A 58 -4.35 17.48 -1.29
CA ASP A 58 -3.29 17.80 -0.29
C ASP A 58 -2.01 16.99 -0.45
N TYR A 59 -2.00 16.06 -1.42
CA TYR A 59 -0.89 15.15 -1.70
C TYR A 59 -0.54 15.18 -3.19
N PRO A 60 0.76 15.02 -3.53
CA PRO A 60 1.15 14.81 -4.92
C PRO A 60 0.56 13.49 -5.45
N PRO A 61 0.44 13.34 -6.78
CA PRO A 61 0.05 12.06 -7.37
C PRO A 61 1.09 10.99 -7.00
N MET A 62 0.62 9.83 -6.53
CA MET A 62 1.48 8.68 -6.29
C MET A 62 1.94 8.12 -7.66
N PRO A 63 3.25 7.95 -7.90
CA PRO A 63 3.73 7.41 -9.17
C PRO A 63 3.44 5.91 -9.27
N SER A 64 3.48 5.34 -10.48
CA SER A 64 3.46 3.88 -10.65
C SER A 64 4.70 3.27 -10.01
N GLN A 65 4.52 2.17 -9.26
CA GLN A 65 5.59 1.52 -8.49
C GLN A 65 6.32 0.42 -9.27
N GLY A 66 5.91 0.15 -10.51
CA GLY A 66 6.50 -0.92 -11.33
C GLY A 66 6.30 -2.34 -10.78
N LEU A 67 5.35 -2.52 -9.87
CA LEU A 67 5.04 -3.82 -9.26
C LEU A 67 4.28 -4.74 -10.21
N LYS A 68 4.54 -6.03 -10.11
CA LYS A 68 3.71 -7.08 -10.71
C LYS A 68 2.44 -7.29 -9.87
N PRO A 69 1.35 -7.82 -10.46
CA PRO A 69 0.09 -8.02 -9.73
C PRO A 69 0.23 -8.81 -8.43
N LYS A 70 1.08 -9.84 -8.41
CA LYS A 70 1.33 -10.66 -7.22
C LYS A 70 2.06 -9.91 -6.10
N GLU A 71 2.97 -9.01 -6.46
CA GLU A 71 3.70 -8.16 -5.52
C GLU A 71 2.78 -7.10 -4.91
N ALA A 72 1.90 -6.52 -5.74
CA ALA A 72 0.87 -5.60 -5.28
C ALA A 72 -0.11 -6.28 -4.30
N ASP A 73 -0.56 -7.50 -4.59
CA ASP A 73 -1.37 -8.29 -3.65
C ASP A 73 -0.64 -8.53 -2.32
N ALA A 74 0.64 -8.88 -2.37
CA ALA A 74 1.44 -9.18 -1.17
C ALA A 74 1.65 -7.94 -0.28
N VAL A 75 2.02 -6.81 -0.86
CA VAL A 75 2.21 -5.56 -0.09
C VAL A 75 0.89 -4.99 0.39
N ALA A 76 -0.19 -5.09 -0.39
CA ALA A 76 -1.52 -4.69 0.05
C ALA A 76 -1.98 -5.51 1.27
N LYS A 77 -1.74 -6.82 1.24
CA LYS A 77 -2.07 -7.70 2.37
C LYS A 77 -1.28 -7.31 3.61
N TYR A 78 0.04 -7.14 3.46
CA TYR A 78 0.91 -6.71 4.55
C TYR A 78 0.44 -5.39 5.19
N LEU A 79 0.11 -4.38 4.38
CA LEU A 79 -0.36 -3.09 4.88
C LEU A 79 -1.67 -3.20 5.66
N ILE A 80 -2.63 -3.99 5.16
CA ILE A 80 -3.90 -4.24 5.83
C ILE A 80 -3.68 -4.95 7.15
N ASP A 81 -2.90 -6.03 7.17
CA ASP A 81 -2.63 -6.80 8.39
C ASP A 81 -1.92 -5.91 9.43
N LYS A 82 -0.88 -5.19 9.02
CA LYS A 82 -0.09 -4.30 9.88
C LYS A 82 -0.92 -3.18 10.49
N VAL A 83 -1.81 -2.54 9.72
CA VAL A 83 -2.71 -1.48 10.23
C VAL A 83 -3.83 -2.07 11.10
N SER A 84 -4.29 -3.28 10.80
CA SER A 84 -5.34 -3.96 11.58
C SER A 84 -4.82 -4.64 12.84
N GLY A 85 -3.51 -4.58 13.12
CA GLY A 85 -2.89 -5.24 14.27
C GLY A 85 -2.87 -6.76 14.19
N LYS A 86 -2.87 -7.31 12.97
CA LYS A 86 -2.77 -8.75 12.71
C LYS A 86 -1.33 -9.19 12.45
#